data_AF-A0A3C1YLC6-F1
#
_entry.id   AF-A0A3C1YLC6-F1
#
_cell.length_a   1.000
_cell.length_b   1.000
_cell.length_c   1.000
_cell.angle_alpha   90.00
_cell.angle_beta   90.00
_cell.angle_gamma   90.00
#
_symmetry.space_group_name_H-M   'P 1'
#
loop_
_entity.id
_entity.type
_entity.pdbx_description
1 polymer ?
#
loop_
_entity_poly.entity_id
_entity_poly.type
_entity_poly.pdbx_seq_one_letter_code
_entity_poly.pdbx_strand_id
1 'polypeptide(L)'
;MIKKSILNKAVALVLTAGIIFTGCGKSGQDATEGSTAQVTSQEEVTTEASTEAEPALQERVCPADAEHVKIIGHAAYEKDSLWLVTSASGAEFTFRGTKAEITFNGDSTAVKVGGDKNSQARVAIYVNGERVADEMIDDLTKTITAFESDNEEEVTIKVVKLSEAANSTTGIKEIKVTSYEDIKPTEEKELYFRFIGDSITCGYGVDDEDKDHHFSTITEDATKTYAYLTAENLNADCDLFSFSGFGILSGYTSDSNTINETSTVPQYYDKLGFTYGASYKGMKPVDYDWSFEREPDVIVINLGTNDASYTKGDAEKISSYEELYVDFLKKVREHDKNSKIVCVLGLMGSDLMGAVENAVQAYSEETGDSNVYTMEFDARKSDEGLAADWHPTYASHKRGAEKLTAFIQELLAK
;
A
#
# COMPACT_ATOMS: atom_id res chain seq x y z
N MET A 1 -10.16 21.56 44.87
CA MET A 1 -9.72 22.92 45.29
C MET A 1 -8.81 23.47 44.19
N ILE A 2 -8.80 24.80 43.91
CA ILE A 2 -7.76 25.54 43.11
C ILE A 2 -7.60 25.05 41.63
N LYS A 3 -8.18 25.71 40.59
CA LYS A 3 -7.71 26.90 39.79
C LYS A 3 -6.27 26.74 39.22
N LYS A 4 -5.90 26.94 37.93
CA LYS A 4 -6.47 27.56 36.69
C LYS A 4 -6.31 26.59 35.47
N SER A 5 -6.76 26.73 34.20
CA SER A 5 -7.53 27.70 33.35
C SER A 5 -6.82 28.85 32.56
N ILE A 6 -7.24 29.04 31.28
CA ILE A 6 -7.04 30.20 30.33
C ILE A 6 -5.69 30.26 29.57
N LEU A 7 -5.58 30.58 28.25
CA LEU A 7 -6.50 30.58 27.07
C LEU A 7 -5.70 30.86 25.75
N ASN A 8 -6.22 30.43 24.59
CA ASN A 8 -5.74 30.72 23.22
C ASN A 8 -5.59 32.23 22.88
N LYS A 9 -4.70 32.55 21.91
CA LYS A 9 -5.10 33.05 20.56
C LYS A 9 -3.92 33.30 19.61
N ALA A 10 -4.19 33.21 18.31
CA ALA A 10 -3.27 33.57 17.21
C ALA A 10 -3.38 35.06 16.81
N VAL A 11 -2.41 35.57 16.05
CA VAL A 11 -2.39 36.90 15.40
C VAL A 11 -1.77 36.75 14.00
N ALA A 12 -2.21 37.55 13.03
CA ALA A 12 -1.68 37.58 11.67
C ALA A 12 -1.51 39.01 11.14
N LEU A 13 -0.51 39.19 10.26
CA LEU A 13 -0.35 40.24 9.23
C LEU A 13 -0.28 41.73 9.62
N VAL A 14 0.62 42.48 8.95
CA VAL A 14 0.33 43.59 8.00
C VAL A 14 1.64 44.23 7.50
N LEU A 15 1.67 44.69 6.24
CA LEU A 15 2.81 45.37 5.60
C LEU A 15 2.82 46.89 5.83
N THR A 16 3.99 47.53 5.73
CA THR A 16 4.29 48.80 4.98
C THR A 16 5.73 49.27 5.30
N ALA A 17 6.38 50.23 4.62
CA ALA A 17 6.61 50.51 3.18
C ALA A 17 7.44 51.82 3.04
N GLY A 18 8.53 51.84 2.27
CA GLY A 18 9.26 53.07 1.87
C GLY A 18 10.78 52.87 1.68
N ILE A 19 11.53 53.39 0.68
CA ILE A 19 11.57 54.69 -0.06
C ILE A 19 12.50 55.72 0.66
N ILE A 20 13.54 56.35 0.07
CA ILE A 20 14.17 56.28 -1.28
C ILE A 20 15.62 56.89 -1.28
N PHE A 21 16.52 56.36 -2.14
CA PHE A 21 17.68 56.95 -2.87
C PHE A 21 18.88 57.74 -2.25
N THR A 22 20.06 57.42 -2.82
CA THR A 22 21.21 58.29 -3.23
C THR A 22 22.16 58.96 -2.23
N GLY A 23 23.46 58.93 -2.59
CA GLY A 23 24.53 59.77 -2.03
C GLY A 23 25.92 59.43 -2.60
N CYS A 24 26.26 59.93 -3.81
CA CYS A 24 27.57 59.71 -4.44
C CYS A 24 28.41 61.00 -4.43
N GLY A 25 29.70 60.94 -4.06
CA GLY A 25 30.59 62.10 -4.00
C GLY A 25 32.06 61.73 -3.76
N LYS A 26 33.00 62.58 -4.21
CA LYS A 26 34.46 62.33 -4.20
C LYS A 26 35.29 63.54 -3.71
N SER A 27 36.54 63.26 -3.33
CA SER A 27 37.78 64.08 -3.49
C SER A 27 38.10 65.24 -2.51
N GLY A 28 39.42 65.51 -2.37
CA GLY A 28 40.07 66.46 -1.44
C GLY A 28 40.67 65.73 -0.21
N GLN A 29 41.98 65.62 0.07
CA GLN A 29 43.10 66.60 0.15
C GLN A 29 42.84 67.73 1.16
N ASP A 30 43.74 68.07 2.11
CA ASP A 30 45.13 67.62 2.31
C ASP A 30 45.65 67.79 3.78
N ALA A 31 46.91 67.39 4.02
CA ALA A 31 47.85 67.85 5.06
C ALA A 31 47.90 67.25 6.50
N THR A 32 49.12 66.76 6.82
CA THR A 32 49.91 66.86 8.09
C THR A 32 49.59 66.06 9.37
N GLU A 33 50.52 65.12 9.64
CA GLU A 33 51.20 64.82 10.93
C GLU A 33 50.42 64.39 12.20
N GLY A 34 50.71 63.17 12.69
CA GLY A 34 50.28 62.69 14.01
C GLY A 34 50.63 61.20 14.24
N SER A 35 51.77 60.91 14.86
CA SER A 35 52.26 59.54 15.07
C SER A 35 51.63 58.86 16.30
N THR A 36 50.87 57.78 16.08
CA THR A 36 50.77 56.65 17.02
C THR A 36 50.51 55.35 16.27
N ALA A 37 51.15 54.26 16.68
CA ALA A 37 50.97 52.95 16.08
C ALA A 37 49.75 52.23 16.68
N GLN A 38 48.98 51.55 15.83
CA GLN A 38 47.98 50.58 16.26
C GLN A 38 48.06 49.36 15.34
N VAL A 39 48.21 48.16 15.93
CA VAL A 39 48.30 46.91 15.17
C VAL A 39 46.89 46.43 14.88
N THR A 40 46.54 46.36 13.60
CA THR A 40 45.36 45.65 13.10
C THR A 40 45.81 44.51 12.21
N SER A 41 45.69 43.28 12.71
CA SER A 41 45.79 42.07 11.91
C SER A 41 44.65 42.05 10.90
N GLN A 42 44.96 41.83 9.63
CA GLN A 42 43.97 41.42 8.65
C GLN A 42 43.67 39.94 8.91
N GLU A 43 42.42 39.62 9.27
CA GLU A 43 41.93 38.25 9.19
C GLU A 43 41.69 37.93 7.71
N GLU A 44 42.54 37.11 7.11
CA GLU A 44 42.18 36.43 5.87
C GLU A 44 41.03 35.48 6.20
N VAL A 45 39.83 35.77 5.68
CA VAL A 45 38.70 34.83 5.72
C VAL A 45 38.99 33.73 4.71
N THR A 46 39.83 32.78 5.11
CA THR A 46 39.98 31.50 4.42
C THR A 46 38.67 30.75 4.56
N THR A 47 37.84 30.81 3.51
CA THR A 47 36.72 29.88 3.35
C THR A 47 37.32 28.49 3.16
N GLU A 48 37.43 27.72 4.25
CA GLU A 48 37.68 26.29 4.18
C GLU A 48 36.51 25.66 3.42
N ALA A 49 36.74 25.37 2.14
CA ALA A 49 35.85 24.48 1.40
C ALA A 49 35.96 23.11 2.06
N SER A 50 34.93 22.73 2.81
CA SER A 50 34.82 21.40 3.39
C SER A 50 34.79 20.39 2.25
N THR A 51 35.92 19.72 2.02
CA THR A 51 35.98 18.55 1.15
C THR A 51 35.20 17.45 1.84
N GLU A 52 33.91 17.33 1.49
CA GLU A 52 33.16 16.10 1.73
C GLU A 52 33.99 14.95 1.17
N ALA A 53 34.22 13.92 1.99
CA ALA A 53 34.99 12.77 1.55
C ALA A 53 34.19 12.05 0.47
N GLU A 54 34.83 11.71 -0.65
CA GLU A 54 34.28 10.82 -1.67
C GLU A 54 33.61 9.61 -0.98
N PRO A 55 32.31 9.34 -1.25
CA PRO A 55 31.59 8.29 -0.55
C PRO A 55 32.29 6.94 -0.71
N ALA A 56 32.48 6.23 0.39
CA ALA A 56 33.17 4.94 0.40
C ALA A 56 32.17 3.77 0.32
N LEU A 57 32.56 2.72 -0.42
CA LEU A 57 31.88 1.43 -0.39
C LEU A 57 32.07 0.79 0.99
N GLN A 58 30.99 0.70 1.77
CA GLN A 58 30.97 0.14 3.13
C GLN A 58 29.59 -0.45 3.47
N GLU A 59 29.52 -1.24 4.54
CA GLU A 59 28.24 -1.71 5.09
C GLU A 59 27.48 -0.55 5.75
N ARG A 60 26.20 -0.39 5.40
CA ARG A 60 25.21 0.47 6.06
C ARG A 60 24.01 -0.37 6.50
N VAL A 61 23.31 0.11 7.52
CA VAL A 61 22.11 -0.51 8.07
C VAL A 61 21.04 0.56 8.16
N CYS A 62 20.04 0.45 7.30
CA CYS A 62 18.95 1.42 7.14
C CYS A 62 17.64 0.83 7.72
N PRO A 63 16.80 1.66 8.36
CA PRO A 63 15.43 1.28 8.67
C PRO A 63 14.59 1.19 7.37
N ALA A 64 13.39 0.64 7.48
CA ALA A 64 12.39 0.61 6.41
C ALA A 64 11.31 1.71 6.59
N ASP A 65 11.72 2.91 7.00
CA ASP A 65 10.84 4.06 7.15
C ASP A 65 10.78 4.93 5.86
N ALA A 66 9.90 5.93 5.87
CA ALA A 66 9.62 6.77 4.71
C ALA A 66 10.78 7.72 4.30
N GLU A 67 11.84 7.85 5.08
CA GLU A 67 13.07 8.55 4.64
C GLU A 67 13.96 7.67 3.77
N HIS A 68 13.78 6.33 3.86
CA HIS A 68 14.66 5.32 3.26
C HIS A 68 13.99 4.46 2.18
N VAL A 69 12.67 4.21 2.28
CA VAL A 69 11.93 3.35 1.34
C VAL A 69 10.58 3.96 0.94
N LYS A 70 10.16 3.77 -0.33
CA LYS A 70 8.78 4.00 -0.73
C LYS A 70 7.94 2.89 -0.11
N ILE A 71 7.09 3.23 0.84
CA ILE A 71 6.16 2.30 1.48
C ILE A 71 5.05 1.96 0.46
N ILE A 72 4.78 0.67 0.26
CA ILE A 72 3.77 0.19 -0.70
C ILE A 72 2.58 -0.41 0.06
N GLY A 73 1.37 -0.03 -0.34
CA GLY A 73 0.13 -0.59 0.16
C GLY A 73 -0.13 -0.33 1.65
N HIS A 74 -1.05 -1.11 2.24
CA HIS A 74 -1.34 -1.02 3.67
C HIS A 74 -0.18 -1.61 4.48
N ALA A 75 0.76 -0.74 4.85
CA ALA A 75 1.88 -1.02 5.71
C ALA A 75 2.17 0.17 6.65
N ALA A 76 2.74 -0.09 7.82
CA ALA A 76 3.06 0.97 8.80
C ALA A 76 4.38 0.72 9.52
N TYR A 77 5.20 1.76 9.69
CA TYR A 77 6.46 1.68 10.43
C TYR A 77 6.21 1.76 11.94
N GLU A 78 6.20 0.61 12.59
CA GLU A 78 5.75 0.42 13.97
C GLU A 78 6.71 -0.52 14.73
N LYS A 79 7.26 -0.02 15.84
CA LYS A 79 8.11 -0.79 16.78
C LYS A 79 9.32 -1.41 16.07
N ASP A 80 10.11 -0.53 15.46
CA ASP A 80 11.37 -0.81 14.77
C ASP A 80 11.21 -1.78 13.58
N SER A 81 10.10 -1.68 12.84
CA SER A 81 9.83 -2.44 11.61
C SER A 81 8.72 -1.84 10.76
N LEU A 82 8.83 -1.95 9.43
CA LEU A 82 7.71 -1.70 8.50
C LEU A 82 6.83 -2.95 8.40
N TRP A 83 5.68 -2.93 9.07
CA TRP A 83 4.72 -4.04 9.05
C TRP A 83 3.93 -4.05 7.74
N LEU A 84 4.25 -5.03 6.89
CA LEU A 84 3.50 -5.38 5.69
C LEU A 84 2.25 -6.15 6.11
N VAL A 85 1.08 -5.53 5.94
CA VAL A 85 -0.19 -6.09 6.40
C VAL A 85 -0.93 -6.81 5.28
N THR A 86 -1.46 -6.10 4.29
CA THR A 86 -2.32 -6.70 3.27
C THR A 86 -1.55 -7.34 2.12
N SER A 87 -2.28 -8.06 1.26
CA SER A 87 -1.78 -8.49 -0.05
C SER A 87 -1.14 -7.32 -0.80
N ALA A 88 -0.05 -7.58 -1.52
CA ALA A 88 0.77 -6.61 -2.26
C ALA A 88 1.38 -5.45 -1.45
N SER A 89 1.20 -5.36 -0.12
CA SER A 89 1.93 -4.39 0.72
C SER A 89 3.43 -4.68 0.73
N GLY A 90 4.27 -3.64 0.85
CA GLY A 90 5.69 -3.78 0.54
C GLY A 90 6.55 -2.55 0.80
N ALA A 91 7.75 -2.56 0.22
CA ALA A 91 8.71 -1.47 0.21
C ALA A 91 9.51 -1.47 -1.09
N GLU A 92 9.82 -0.29 -1.64
CA GLU A 92 10.70 -0.15 -2.81
C GLU A 92 11.76 0.93 -2.58
N PHE A 93 13.02 0.63 -2.89
CA PHE A 93 14.16 1.51 -2.67
C PHE A 93 15.27 1.29 -3.70
N THR A 94 16.15 2.27 -3.85
CA THR A 94 17.34 2.20 -4.71
C THR A 94 18.63 2.46 -3.93
N PHE A 95 19.73 1.87 -4.39
CA PHE A 95 21.09 2.12 -3.90
C PHE A 95 22.13 1.86 -4.99
N ARG A 96 23.31 2.51 -4.88
CA ARG A 96 24.51 2.10 -5.64
C ARG A 96 25.45 1.31 -4.74
N GLY A 97 25.78 0.08 -5.11
CA GLY A 97 26.53 -0.83 -4.25
C GLY A 97 26.75 -2.23 -4.83
N THR A 98 27.16 -3.16 -3.97
CA THR A 98 27.51 -4.54 -4.33
C THR A 98 26.65 -5.60 -3.62
N LYS A 99 25.90 -5.25 -2.57
CA LYS A 99 25.12 -6.22 -1.79
C LYS A 99 23.92 -5.59 -1.10
N ALA A 100 22.83 -6.36 -0.97
CA ALA A 100 21.67 -6.06 -0.12
C ALA A 100 21.15 -7.31 0.61
N GLU A 101 20.87 -7.18 1.90
CA GLU A 101 20.26 -8.19 2.76
C GLU A 101 19.07 -7.59 3.53
N ILE A 102 17.93 -8.28 3.53
CA ILE A 102 16.68 -7.80 4.13
C ILE A 102 16.30 -8.75 5.25
N THR A 103 16.17 -8.22 6.47
CA THR A 103 15.75 -8.99 7.65
C THR A 103 14.29 -8.71 7.96
N PHE A 104 13.49 -9.78 7.98
CA PHE A 104 12.07 -9.78 8.31
C PHE A 104 11.84 -10.25 9.74
N ASN A 105 10.89 -9.65 10.43
CA ASN A 105 10.22 -10.21 11.60
C ASN A 105 9.02 -11.05 11.13
N GLY A 106 8.95 -12.31 11.54
CA GLY A 106 7.72 -13.09 11.49
C GLY A 106 6.74 -12.64 12.58
N ASP A 107 5.43 -12.79 12.33
CA ASP A 107 4.39 -12.51 13.32
C ASP A 107 4.15 -13.71 14.28
N SER A 108 2.99 -13.76 14.93
CA SER A 108 2.63 -14.87 15.83
C SER A 108 2.35 -16.19 15.11
N THR A 109 2.20 -16.20 13.78
CA THR A 109 1.97 -17.40 12.97
C THR A 109 3.25 -18.04 12.43
N ALA A 110 4.33 -17.26 12.30
CA ALA A 110 5.63 -17.71 11.79
C ALA A 110 6.08 -19.03 12.44
N VAL A 111 5.92 -19.15 13.77
CA VAL A 111 6.28 -20.33 14.57
C VAL A 111 5.04 -20.98 15.21
N LYS A 112 4.02 -21.29 14.39
CA LYS A 112 2.84 -22.07 14.81
C LYS A 112 3.23 -23.42 15.43
N VAL A 113 2.74 -23.68 16.64
CA VAL A 113 2.93 -24.95 17.35
C VAL A 113 2.18 -26.08 16.64
N GLY A 114 2.92 -27.04 16.09
CA GLY A 114 2.38 -28.21 15.39
C GLY A 114 2.96 -28.45 14.00
N GLY A 115 3.64 -27.46 13.41
CA GLY A 115 4.26 -27.58 12.08
C GLY A 115 3.30 -27.34 10.91
N ASP A 116 2.12 -26.77 11.17
CA ASP A 116 1.24 -26.21 10.15
C ASP A 116 1.95 -25.02 9.46
N LYS A 117 2.27 -25.17 8.17
CA LYS A 117 2.98 -24.17 7.35
C LYS A 117 2.06 -23.36 6.42
N ASN A 118 0.74 -23.43 6.62
CA ASN A 118 -0.23 -22.89 5.66
C ASN A 118 -0.76 -21.48 5.97
N SER A 119 -0.18 -20.77 6.95
CA SER A 119 -0.62 -19.42 7.32
C SER A 119 0.47 -18.36 7.40
N GLN A 120 1.76 -18.73 7.37
CA GLN A 120 2.87 -17.78 7.44
C GLN A 120 2.82 -16.77 6.30
N ALA A 121 3.38 -15.58 6.52
CA ALA A 121 3.47 -14.57 5.47
C ALA A 121 4.37 -15.08 4.34
N ARG A 122 3.94 -14.97 3.09
CA ARG A 122 4.75 -15.22 1.90
C ARG A 122 5.22 -13.88 1.32
N VAL A 123 6.48 -13.76 0.92
CA VAL A 123 7.05 -12.54 0.33
C VAL A 123 7.82 -12.84 -0.96
N ALA A 124 7.72 -11.93 -1.93
CA ALA A 124 8.63 -11.87 -3.07
C ALA A 124 9.62 -10.71 -2.89
N ILE A 125 10.82 -10.88 -3.45
CA ILE A 125 11.78 -9.79 -3.63
C ILE A 125 12.12 -9.71 -5.12
N TYR A 126 12.05 -8.50 -5.64
CA TYR A 126 12.41 -8.17 -7.02
C TYR A 126 13.67 -7.30 -7.02
N VAL A 127 14.59 -7.57 -7.94
CA VAL A 127 15.80 -6.78 -8.22
C VAL A 127 15.71 -6.29 -9.65
N ASN A 128 15.76 -4.97 -9.86
CA ASN A 128 15.66 -4.33 -11.19
C ASN A 128 14.46 -4.82 -12.04
N GLY A 129 13.38 -5.24 -11.38
CA GLY A 129 12.15 -5.77 -11.99
C GLY A 129 12.04 -7.30 -12.06
N GLU A 130 13.13 -8.05 -11.85
CA GLU A 130 13.13 -9.52 -11.89
C GLU A 130 12.90 -10.12 -10.48
N ARG A 131 11.98 -11.08 -10.33
CA ARG A 131 11.68 -11.77 -9.06
C ARG A 131 12.80 -12.75 -8.71
N VAL A 132 13.65 -12.37 -7.76
CA VAL A 132 14.83 -13.15 -7.33
C VAL A 132 14.58 -14.02 -6.10
N ALA A 133 13.55 -13.71 -5.30
CA ALA A 133 13.14 -14.51 -4.15
C ALA A 133 11.62 -14.69 -4.08
N ASP A 134 11.21 -15.81 -3.48
CA ASP A 134 9.83 -16.19 -3.15
C ASP A 134 9.91 -17.07 -1.89
N GLU A 135 9.60 -16.50 -0.73
CA GLU A 135 9.96 -17.06 0.58
C GLU A 135 8.80 -16.95 1.58
N MET A 136 8.58 -18.03 2.33
CA MET A 136 7.74 -17.99 3.53
C MET A 136 8.54 -17.35 4.68
N ILE A 137 7.91 -16.50 5.51
CA ILE A 137 8.51 -16.02 6.76
C ILE A 137 8.15 -17.02 7.87
N ASP A 138 8.84 -18.15 7.85
CA ASP A 138 8.63 -19.30 8.74
C ASP A 138 9.54 -19.33 9.99
N ASP A 139 10.09 -18.17 10.35
CA ASP A 139 10.85 -17.91 11.57
C ASP A 139 10.49 -16.53 12.14
N LEU A 140 10.67 -16.32 13.45
CA LEU A 140 10.45 -15.00 14.09
C LEU A 140 11.40 -13.92 13.57
N THR A 141 12.57 -14.32 13.05
CA THR A 141 13.51 -13.43 12.36
C THR A 141 14.14 -14.20 11.21
N LYS A 142 13.92 -13.76 9.97
CA LYS A 142 14.48 -14.38 8.75
C LYS A 142 15.19 -13.35 7.90
N THR A 143 16.44 -13.60 7.53
CA THR A 143 17.24 -12.71 6.66
C THR A 143 17.38 -13.33 5.29
N ILE A 144 17.14 -12.54 4.24
CA ILE A 144 17.24 -12.95 2.84
C ILE A 144 18.25 -12.03 2.14
N THR A 145 19.27 -12.60 1.52
CA THR A 145 20.17 -11.85 0.63
C THR A 145 19.44 -11.60 -0.69
N ALA A 146 19.10 -10.34 -0.95
CA ALA A 146 18.32 -9.93 -2.13
C ALA A 146 19.21 -9.73 -3.36
N PHE A 147 20.42 -9.21 -3.17
CA PHE A 147 21.39 -8.93 -4.23
C PHE A 147 22.82 -9.10 -3.70
N GLU A 148 23.72 -9.67 -4.50
CA GLU A 148 25.16 -9.74 -4.24
C GLU A 148 25.92 -9.86 -5.57
N SER A 149 26.91 -8.98 -5.79
CA SER A 149 27.70 -8.88 -7.03
C SER A 149 29.17 -8.52 -6.73
N ASP A 150 30.08 -8.97 -7.61
CA ASP A 150 31.51 -8.61 -7.56
C ASP A 150 31.78 -7.15 -7.98
N ASN A 151 30.80 -6.47 -8.60
CA ASN A 151 30.94 -5.12 -9.16
C ASN A 151 29.95 -4.15 -8.53
N GLU A 152 30.25 -2.84 -8.58
CA GLU A 152 29.25 -1.83 -8.21
C GLU A 152 28.15 -1.75 -9.28
N GLU A 153 26.90 -1.78 -8.84
CA GLU A 153 25.71 -1.66 -9.68
C GLU A 153 24.75 -0.65 -9.04
N GLU A 154 23.88 -0.05 -9.86
CA GLU A 154 22.76 0.77 -9.41
C GLU A 154 21.52 -0.12 -9.41
N VAL A 155 20.91 -0.30 -8.23
CA VAL A 155 20.01 -1.42 -7.96
C VAL A 155 18.74 -0.94 -7.28
N THR A 156 17.60 -1.14 -7.93
CA THR A 156 16.27 -0.99 -7.34
C THR A 156 15.78 -2.32 -6.79
N ILE A 157 15.36 -2.34 -5.52
CA ILE A 157 14.78 -3.49 -4.85
C ILE A 157 13.32 -3.19 -4.51
N LYS A 158 12.40 -4.10 -4.88
CA LYS A 158 10.99 -4.09 -4.48
C LYS A 158 10.67 -5.35 -3.67
N VAL A 159 10.26 -5.18 -2.42
CA VAL A 159 9.71 -6.24 -1.55
C VAL A 159 8.20 -6.20 -1.62
N VAL A 160 7.55 -7.36 -1.81
CA VAL A 160 6.08 -7.47 -1.90
C VAL A 160 5.58 -8.64 -1.06
N LYS A 161 4.63 -8.40 -0.16
CA LYS A 161 3.89 -9.45 0.55
C LYS A 161 2.87 -10.10 -0.40
N LEU A 162 2.99 -11.40 -0.59
CA LEU A 162 2.17 -12.17 -1.53
C LEU A 162 0.87 -12.68 -0.91
N SER A 163 0.90 -13.04 0.38
CA SER A 163 -0.25 -13.59 1.09
C SER A 163 -1.11 -12.52 1.77
N GLU A 164 -2.35 -12.85 2.11
CA GLU A 164 -3.31 -11.94 2.73
C GLU A 164 -3.03 -11.59 4.21
N ALA A 165 -3.67 -10.54 4.72
CA ALA A 165 -3.57 -10.12 6.12
C ALA A 165 -4.33 -11.04 7.09
N ALA A 166 -5.45 -11.65 6.65
CA ALA A 166 -6.34 -12.42 7.52
C ALA A 166 -5.58 -13.57 8.22
N ASN A 167 -4.65 -14.19 7.49
CA ASN A 167 -3.80 -15.26 7.99
C ASN A 167 -2.55 -14.75 8.74
N SER A 168 -1.83 -13.73 8.21
CA SER A 168 -0.57 -13.28 8.80
C SER A 168 -0.09 -11.90 8.33
N THR A 169 0.82 -11.30 9.10
CA THR A 169 1.62 -10.12 8.74
C THR A 169 3.12 -10.42 8.82
N THR A 170 3.96 -9.53 8.31
CA THR A 170 5.42 -9.58 8.52
C THR A 170 6.01 -8.17 8.55
N GLY A 171 7.09 -7.95 9.31
CA GLY A 171 7.73 -6.64 9.41
C GLY A 171 9.11 -6.61 8.77
N ILE A 172 9.39 -5.71 7.83
CA ILE A 172 10.78 -5.43 7.41
C ILE A 172 11.47 -4.72 8.60
N LYS A 173 12.38 -5.42 9.26
CA LYS A 173 13.09 -4.95 10.47
C LYS A 173 14.30 -4.10 10.14
N GLU A 174 15.06 -4.51 9.13
CA GLU A 174 16.43 -4.03 8.90
C GLU A 174 16.80 -4.29 7.44
N ILE A 175 17.28 -3.25 6.75
CA ILE A 175 17.83 -3.35 5.40
C ILE A 175 19.32 -3.07 5.52
N LYS A 176 20.15 -4.06 5.21
CA LYS A 176 21.61 -3.96 5.20
C LYS A 176 22.09 -3.87 3.76
N VAL A 177 22.93 -2.89 3.45
CA VAL A 177 23.52 -2.74 2.11
C VAL A 177 25.03 -2.50 2.18
N THR A 178 25.76 -3.01 1.19
CA THR A 178 27.15 -2.60 0.94
C THR A 178 27.13 -1.60 -0.21
N SER A 179 27.21 -0.32 0.13
CA SER A 179 26.82 0.79 -0.76
C SER A 179 27.75 2.00 -0.69
N TYR A 180 27.52 3.02 -1.52
CA TYR A 180 28.17 4.33 -1.46
C TYR A 180 27.44 5.33 -0.55
N GLU A 181 26.12 5.24 -0.49
CA GLU A 181 25.23 6.11 0.29
C GLU A 181 24.18 5.23 0.99
N ASP A 182 23.39 5.80 1.91
CA ASP A 182 22.20 5.10 2.42
C ASP A 182 21.18 4.83 1.30
N ILE A 183 20.30 3.86 1.51
CA ILE A 183 19.22 3.55 0.57
C ILE A 183 18.25 4.74 0.45
N LYS A 184 17.63 4.90 -0.72
CA LYS A 184 16.66 5.98 -0.98
C LYS A 184 15.33 5.42 -1.45
N PRO A 185 14.19 6.04 -1.09
CA PRO A 185 12.91 5.69 -1.66
C PRO A 185 12.95 5.84 -3.18
N THR A 186 12.23 4.98 -3.91
CA THR A 186 11.89 5.26 -5.30
C THR A 186 10.78 6.31 -5.36
N GLU A 187 10.70 7.02 -6.48
CA GLU A 187 9.60 7.96 -6.73
C GLU A 187 8.25 7.23 -6.75
N GLU A 188 7.20 7.98 -6.39
CA GLU A 188 5.82 7.57 -6.64
C GLU A 188 5.54 7.50 -8.15
N LYS A 189 4.75 6.51 -8.58
CA LYS A 189 4.23 6.45 -9.95
C LYS A 189 3.11 7.50 -10.11
N GLU A 190 2.95 8.04 -11.32
CA GLU A 190 1.95 9.08 -11.63
C GLU A 190 0.49 8.65 -11.39
N LEU A 191 0.21 7.34 -11.41
CA LEU A 191 -1.09 6.76 -11.10
C LEU A 191 -1.01 5.91 -9.82
N TYR A 192 -2.08 5.96 -9.02
CA TYR A 192 -2.23 5.16 -7.81
C TYR A 192 -3.64 4.54 -7.73
N PHE A 193 -3.71 3.22 -7.56
CA PHE A 193 -4.98 2.48 -7.49
C PHE A 193 -5.19 1.78 -6.14
N ARG A 194 -6.43 1.79 -5.64
CA ARG A 194 -6.85 1.02 -4.46
C ARG A 194 -7.82 -0.10 -4.86
N PHE A 195 -7.49 -1.34 -4.54
CA PHE A 195 -8.32 -2.50 -4.84
C PHE A 195 -8.92 -3.07 -3.56
N ILE A 196 -10.22 -2.88 -3.37
CA ILE A 196 -10.98 -3.36 -2.21
C ILE A 196 -11.68 -4.67 -2.61
N GLY A 197 -11.51 -5.76 -1.85
CA GLY A 197 -12.13 -7.03 -2.27
C GLY A 197 -11.99 -8.23 -1.34
N ASP A 198 -12.33 -9.39 -1.89
CA ASP A 198 -12.29 -10.69 -1.22
C ASP A 198 -11.07 -11.54 -1.64
N SER A 199 -11.15 -12.87 -1.51
CA SER A 199 -10.13 -13.86 -1.89
C SER A 199 -9.68 -13.75 -3.37
N ILE A 200 -10.55 -13.28 -4.26
CA ILE A 200 -10.24 -13.00 -5.68
C ILE A 200 -9.21 -11.84 -5.79
N THR A 201 -9.22 -10.93 -4.82
CA THR A 201 -8.28 -9.81 -4.74
C THR A 201 -7.04 -10.15 -3.90
N CYS A 202 -7.15 -11.09 -2.95
CA CYS A 202 -5.99 -11.65 -2.24
C CYS A 202 -5.06 -12.48 -3.16
N GLY A 203 -5.64 -13.19 -4.14
CA GLY A 203 -4.92 -14.16 -4.99
C GLY A 203 -4.95 -15.58 -4.44
N TYR A 204 -6.03 -15.92 -3.71
CA TYR A 204 -6.25 -17.22 -3.06
C TYR A 204 -5.95 -18.38 -4.01
N GLY A 205 -5.01 -19.25 -3.63
CA GLY A 205 -4.74 -20.51 -4.31
C GLY A 205 -4.25 -20.41 -5.77
N VAL A 206 -3.92 -19.21 -6.28
CA VAL A 206 -3.61 -18.96 -7.69
C VAL A 206 -2.41 -19.76 -8.23
N ASP A 207 -1.53 -20.27 -7.36
CA ASP A 207 -0.41 -21.16 -7.69
C ASP A 207 -0.76 -22.66 -7.66
N ASP A 208 -2.02 -23.02 -7.41
CA ASP A 208 -2.51 -24.39 -7.23
C ASP A 208 -3.78 -24.64 -8.05
N GLU A 209 -3.61 -25.06 -9.30
CA GLU A 209 -4.68 -25.33 -10.27
C GLU A 209 -5.43 -26.67 -10.03
N ASP A 210 -5.56 -27.11 -8.75
CA ASP A 210 -6.47 -28.17 -8.34
C ASP A 210 -7.55 -27.65 -7.37
N LYS A 211 -8.78 -27.58 -7.89
CA LYS A 211 -9.98 -27.15 -7.16
C LYS A 211 -10.39 -28.02 -5.96
N ASP A 212 -9.84 -29.22 -5.81
CA ASP A 212 -10.09 -30.10 -4.65
C ASP A 212 -9.02 -29.94 -3.55
N HIS A 213 -8.02 -29.07 -3.76
CA HIS A 213 -7.17 -28.54 -2.68
C HIS A 213 -7.84 -27.36 -1.96
N HIS A 214 -7.36 -27.08 -0.74
CA HIS A 214 -7.85 -26.03 0.15
C HIS A 214 -6.79 -24.94 0.40
N PHE A 215 -7.20 -23.81 0.96
CA PHE A 215 -6.34 -22.66 1.27
C PHE A 215 -4.96 -23.00 1.87
N SER A 216 -3.92 -22.35 1.33
CA SER A 216 -2.63 -22.20 1.97
C SER A 216 -2.00 -20.87 1.55
N THR A 217 -1.37 -20.13 2.48
CA THR A 217 -0.57 -18.94 2.11
C THR A 217 0.65 -19.27 1.24
N ILE A 218 1.01 -20.56 1.11
CA ILE A 218 2.03 -21.05 0.18
C ILE A 218 1.55 -20.95 -1.29
N THR A 219 0.24 -21.10 -1.54
CA THR A 219 -0.34 -21.14 -2.90
C THR A 219 -1.05 -19.84 -3.28
N GLU A 220 -1.06 -18.85 -2.39
CA GLU A 220 -1.58 -17.50 -2.59
C GLU A 220 -0.50 -16.57 -3.14
N ASP A 221 -0.80 -15.81 -4.20
CA ASP A 221 0.13 -14.83 -4.81
C ASP A 221 -0.60 -13.59 -5.33
N ALA A 222 -0.63 -12.54 -4.50
CA ALA A 222 -1.22 -11.25 -4.85
C ALA A 222 -0.72 -10.67 -6.18
N THR A 223 0.53 -10.95 -6.60
CA THR A 223 1.10 -10.39 -7.83
C THR A 223 0.55 -11.02 -9.11
N LYS A 224 -0.18 -12.14 -8.99
CA LYS A 224 -0.86 -12.85 -10.08
C LYS A 224 -2.35 -12.50 -10.18
N THR A 225 -2.86 -11.62 -9.31
CA THR A 225 -4.26 -11.20 -9.28
C THR A 225 -4.62 -10.27 -10.45
N TYR A 226 -5.92 -10.22 -10.76
CA TYR A 226 -6.45 -9.24 -11.71
C TYR A 226 -6.12 -7.79 -11.32
N ALA A 227 -6.04 -7.52 -10.00
CA ALA A 227 -5.75 -6.22 -9.41
C ALA A 227 -4.31 -5.77 -9.68
N TYR A 228 -3.33 -6.56 -9.21
CA TYR A 228 -1.91 -6.23 -9.36
C TYR A 228 -1.48 -6.18 -10.83
N LEU A 229 -1.99 -7.10 -11.66
CA LEU A 229 -1.75 -7.09 -13.12
C LEU A 229 -2.34 -5.84 -13.79
N THR A 230 -3.49 -5.31 -13.33
CA THR A 230 -4.05 -4.05 -13.85
C THR A 230 -3.18 -2.85 -13.48
N ALA A 231 -2.62 -2.82 -12.27
CA ALA A 231 -1.71 -1.76 -11.84
C ALA A 231 -0.41 -1.76 -12.66
N GLU A 232 0.24 -2.92 -12.85
CA GLU A 232 1.47 -3.00 -13.66
C GLU A 232 1.18 -2.74 -15.15
N ASN A 233 0.04 -3.19 -15.71
CA ASN A 233 -0.37 -2.88 -17.09
C ASN A 233 -0.52 -1.37 -17.36
N LEU A 234 -0.82 -0.58 -16.34
CA LEU A 234 -1.03 0.87 -16.41
C LEU A 234 0.12 1.69 -15.80
N ASN A 235 1.20 1.02 -15.37
CA ASN A 235 2.30 1.61 -14.62
C ASN A 235 1.84 2.47 -13.43
N ALA A 236 0.89 1.95 -12.64
CA ALA A 236 0.42 2.53 -11.39
C ALA A 236 1.13 1.93 -10.16
N ASP A 237 1.24 2.67 -9.07
CA ASP A 237 1.38 2.07 -7.73
C ASP A 237 0.01 1.50 -7.31
N CYS A 238 -0.03 0.56 -6.37
CA CYS A 238 -1.31 0.08 -5.85
C CYS A 238 -1.30 -0.30 -4.37
N ASP A 239 -2.48 -0.20 -3.74
CA ASP A 239 -2.80 -0.93 -2.52
C ASP A 239 -3.95 -1.93 -2.78
N LEU A 240 -3.86 -3.11 -2.16
CA LEU A 240 -4.91 -4.11 -2.15
C LEU A 240 -5.42 -4.22 -0.70
N PHE A 241 -6.67 -3.82 -0.45
CA PHE A 241 -7.35 -3.94 0.84
C PHE A 241 -8.38 -5.08 0.77
N SER A 242 -7.89 -6.31 0.93
CA SER A 242 -8.69 -7.52 0.74
C SER A 242 -8.46 -8.60 1.79
N PHE A 243 -9.52 -9.38 2.05
CA PHE A 243 -9.53 -10.48 3.01
C PHE A 243 -10.39 -11.64 2.49
N SER A 244 -9.90 -12.87 2.57
CA SER A 244 -10.58 -14.05 2.04
C SER A 244 -11.90 -14.32 2.74
N GLY A 245 -12.96 -14.58 1.95
CA GLY A 245 -14.29 -14.86 2.48
C GLY A 245 -15.05 -13.66 3.03
N PHE A 246 -14.58 -12.43 2.84
CA PHE A 246 -15.27 -11.22 3.33
C PHE A 246 -16.29 -10.65 2.32
N GLY A 247 -17.33 -9.99 2.83
CA GLY A 247 -18.38 -9.32 2.04
C GLY A 247 -18.69 -7.90 2.52
N ILE A 248 -19.89 -7.41 2.20
CA ILE A 248 -20.42 -6.09 2.63
C ILE A 248 -21.55 -6.28 3.66
N LEU A 249 -22.56 -7.07 3.31
CA LEU A 249 -23.63 -7.53 4.20
C LEU A 249 -23.18 -8.76 5.01
N SER A 250 -22.50 -9.71 4.35
CA SER A 250 -22.08 -10.96 4.98
C SER A 250 -20.82 -11.49 4.31
N GLY A 251 -19.85 -11.93 5.12
CA GLY A 251 -18.85 -12.86 4.63
C GLY A 251 -19.44 -14.23 4.28
N TYR A 252 -18.58 -15.16 3.90
CA TYR A 252 -18.98 -16.47 3.41
C TYR A 252 -19.82 -17.25 4.43
N THR A 253 -20.92 -17.85 3.97
CA THR A 253 -21.85 -18.67 4.75
C THR A 253 -22.18 -19.97 4.00
N SER A 254 -21.97 -21.11 4.65
CA SER A 254 -22.43 -22.42 4.15
C SER A 254 -23.91 -22.70 4.46
N ASP A 255 -24.47 -22.03 5.47
CA ASP A 255 -25.90 -21.98 5.78
C ASP A 255 -26.43 -20.55 5.54
N SER A 256 -27.24 -20.36 4.50
CA SER A 256 -27.81 -19.05 4.18
C SER A 256 -28.88 -18.57 5.18
N ASN A 257 -29.24 -19.35 6.22
CA ASN A 257 -30.09 -18.87 7.31
C ASN A 257 -29.29 -18.10 8.38
N THR A 258 -27.95 -18.21 8.38
CA THR A 258 -27.07 -17.63 9.40
C THR A 258 -26.13 -16.61 8.75
N ILE A 259 -26.24 -15.33 9.14
CA ILE A 259 -25.40 -14.23 8.60
C ILE A 259 -23.98 -14.23 9.21
N ASN A 260 -22.96 -13.82 8.45
CA ASN A 260 -21.57 -13.68 8.89
C ASN A 260 -21.13 -12.20 8.90
N GLU A 261 -21.69 -11.43 9.83
CA GLU A 261 -21.41 -9.99 10.02
C GLU A 261 -19.96 -9.71 10.44
N THR A 262 -19.28 -10.66 11.08
CA THR A 262 -17.89 -10.52 11.55
C THR A 262 -16.84 -10.58 10.45
N SER A 263 -17.24 -10.97 9.24
CA SER A 263 -16.35 -11.09 8.07
C SER A 263 -16.81 -10.13 6.97
N THR A 264 -16.90 -8.84 7.30
CA THR A 264 -17.32 -7.78 6.36
C THR A 264 -16.25 -6.69 6.27
N VAL A 265 -15.96 -6.20 5.06
CA VAL A 265 -14.91 -5.19 4.82
C VAL A 265 -15.24 -3.81 5.39
N PRO A 266 -16.49 -3.29 5.32
CA PRO A 266 -16.80 -1.91 5.75
C PRO A 266 -16.45 -1.59 7.21
N GLN A 267 -16.46 -2.59 8.11
CA GLN A 267 -16.12 -2.39 9.53
C GLN A 267 -14.62 -2.16 9.78
N TYR A 268 -13.75 -2.54 8.82
CA TYR A 268 -12.29 -2.45 8.93
C TYR A 268 -11.66 -1.40 8.01
N TYR A 269 -12.41 -0.81 7.07
CA TYR A 269 -11.88 0.11 6.06
C TYR A 269 -11.06 1.29 6.61
N ASP A 270 -11.38 1.79 7.81
CA ASP A 270 -10.65 2.91 8.44
C ASP A 270 -9.33 2.47 9.09
N LYS A 271 -8.99 1.17 9.03
CA LYS A 271 -7.90 0.53 9.76
C LYS A 271 -6.82 0.05 8.83
N LEU A 272 -5.59 -0.02 9.35
CA LEU A 272 -4.44 -0.60 8.66
C LEU A 272 -4.67 -2.05 8.19
N GLY A 273 -5.62 -2.78 8.80
CA GLY A 273 -6.19 -4.00 8.23
C GLY A 273 -6.83 -4.92 9.26
N PHE A 274 -7.13 -6.15 8.84
CA PHE A 274 -7.67 -7.22 9.67
C PHE A 274 -6.72 -8.43 9.72
N THR A 275 -6.66 -9.14 10.85
CA THR A 275 -6.00 -10.45 10.97
C THR A 275 -6.64 -11.30 12.07
N TYR A 276 -6.73 -12.62 11.83
CA TYR A 276 -7.02 -13.62 12.87
C TYR A 276 -5.80 -13.91 13.75
N GLY A 277 -4.60 -13.48 13.33
CA GLY A 277 -3.36 -13.64 14.08
C GLY A 277 -3.40 -12.97 15.46
N ALA A 278 -2.74 -13.60 16.44
CA ALA A 278 -2.51 -12.96 17.73
C ALA A 278 -1.51 -11.80 17.58
N SER A 279 -1.67 -10.74 18.37
CA SER A 279 -0.76 -9.59 18.30
C SER A 279 0.69 -10.01 18.59
N TYR A 280 1.61 -9.66 17.69
CA TYR A 280 3.03 -9.94 17.83
C TYR A 280 3.81 -8.64 18.05
N LYS A 281 4.75 -8.65 19.01
CA LYS A 281 5.38 -7.42 19.58
C LYS A 281 4.38 -6.33 20.00
N GLY A 282 3.11 -6.69 20.22
CA GLY A 282 2.03 -5.73 20.49
C GLY A 282 1.57 -4.93 19.27
N MET A 283 1.93 -5.32 18.04
CA MET A 283 1.33 -4.83 16.80
C MET A 283 0.12 -5.71 16.44
N LYS A 284 -0.99 -5.10 16.04
CA LYS A 284 -2.15 -5.78 15.46
C LYS A 284 -2.86 -4.77 14.53
N PRO A 285 -3.08 -5.05 13.23
CA PRO A 285 -3.52 -4.04 12.27
C PRO A 285 -4.81 -3.29 12.63
N VAL A 286 -5.80 -3.97 13.22
CA VAL A 286 -7.09 -3.35 13.59
C VAL A 286 -7.00 -2.33 14.74
N ASP A 287 -5.89 -2.33 15.48
CA ASP A 287 -5.65 -1.37 16.57
C ASP A 287 -5.06 -0.04 16.05
N TYR A 288 -4.81 0.08 14.74
CA TYR A 288 -4.26 1.25 14.06
C TYR A 288 -5.21 1.75 12.96
N ASP A 289 -5.36 3.07 12.85
CA ASP A 289 -6.10 3.72 11.75
C ASP A 289 -5.23 3.77 10.47
N TRP A 290 -5.86 3.76 9.29
CA TRP A 290 -5.18 3.91 8.00
C TRP A 290 -4.97 5.39 7.63
N SER A 291 -3.85 5.70 6.96
CA SER A 291 -3.61 7.05 6.44
C SER A 291 -4.13 7.20 5.01
N PHE A 292 -5.14 8.05 4.85
CA PHE A 292 -5.72 8.44 3.56
C PHE A 292 -5.07 9.71 3.01
N GLU A 293 -3.77 9.92 3.26
CA GLU A 293 -3.02 11.11 2.80
C GLU A 293 -2.71 11.05 1.29
N ARG A 294 -2.50 9.86 0.73
CA ARG A 294 -2.43 9.64 -0.73
C ARG A 294 -3.80 9.18 -1.21
N GLU A 295 -4.46 10.02 -2.00
CA GLU A 295 -5.76 9.73 -2.62
C GLU A 295 -5.54 8.94 -3.94
N PRO A 296 -6.21 7.78 -4.16
CA PRO A 296 -6.09 7.03 -5.42
C PRO A 296 -6.77 7.75 -6.60
N ASP A 297 -6.26 7.60 -7.82
CA ASP A 297 -6.96 8.00 -9.04
C ASP A 297 -8.20 7.14 -9.29
N VAL A 298 -8.06 5.84 -9.00
CA VAL A 298 -9.09 4.82 -9.22
C VAL A 298 -9.19 3.90 -8.01
N ILE A 299 -10.44 3.63 -7.59
CA ILE A 299 -10.75 2.64 -6.56
C ILE A 299 -11.58 1.54 -7.19
N VAL A 300 -11.15 0.29 -7.09
CA VAL A 300 -11.86 -0.86 -7.65
C VAL A 300 -12.45 -1.67 -6.50
N ILE A 301 -13.76 -1.86 -6.50
CA ILE A 301 -14.48 -2.59 -5.42
C ILE A 301 -15.01 -3.91 -5.98
N ASN A 302 -14.39 -5.02 -5.58
CA ASN A 302 -14.73 -6.39 -5.97
C ASN A 302 -15.25 -7.17 -4.74
N LEU A 303 -16.47 -6.84 -4.33
CA LEU A 303 -17.17 -7.43 -3.18
C LEU A 303 -18.59 -7.79 -3.60
N GLY A 304 -19.08 -8.93 -3.11
CA GLY A 304 -20.39 -9.52 -3.44
C GLY A 304 -20.37 -11.03 -3.63
N THR A 305 -19.21 -11.65 -3.92
CA THR A 305 -19.05 -13.11 -4.07
C THR A 305 -19.50 -13.85 -2.81
N ASN A 306 -19.10 -13.34 -1.64
CA ASN A 306 -19.39 -13.93 -0.35
C ASN A 306 -20.81 -13.60 0.11
N ASP A 307 -21.29 -12.39 -0.16
CA ASP A 307 -22.68 -11.99 0.10
C ASP A 307 -23.67 -12.88 -0.69
N ALA A 308 -23.34 -13.26 -1.93
CA ALA A 308 -24.12 -14.20 -2.74
C ALA A 308 -24.26 -15.60 -2.09
N SER A 309 -23.35 -15.98 -1.19
CA SER A 309 -23.48 -17.22 -0.40
C SER A 309 -24.57 -17.12 0.68
N TYR A 310 -24.86 -15.91 1.18
CA TYR A 310 -25.89 -15.64 2.19
C TYR A 310 -27.24 -15.24 1.57
N THR A 311 -27.24 -14.41 0.52
CA THR A 311 -28.47 -13.94 -0.14
C THR A 311 -29.19 -15.08 -0.86
N LYS A 312 -28.48 -15.88 -1.67
CA LYS A 312 -29.03 -17.01 -2.47
C LYS A 312 -30.26 -16.66 -3.31
N GLY A 313 -30.34 -15.42 -3.81
CA GLY A 313 -31.48 -14.92 -4.60
C GLY A 313 -32.70 -14.49 -3.78
N ASP A 314 -32.58 -14.42 -2.45
CA ASP A 314 -33.61 -13.84 -1.58
C ASP A 314 -33.67 -12.32 -1.75
N ALA A 315 -34.86 -11.80 -2.07
CA ALA A 315 -35.05 -10.39 -2.40
C ALA A 315 -34.90 -9.44 -1.21
N GLU A 316 -35.24 -9.86 0.01
CA GLU A 316 -35.09 -9.00 1.21
C GLU A 316 -33.60 -8.85 1.54
N LYS A 317 -32.84 -9.94 1.49
CA LYS A 317 -31.38 -9.91 1.71
C LYS A 317 -30.62 -9.18 0.59
N ILE A 318 -31.08 -9.28 -0.66
CA ILE A 318 -30.51 -8.49 -1.77
C ILE A 318 -30.73 -7.00 -1.50
N SER A 319 -31.93 -6.58 -1.10
CA SER A 319 -32.20 -5.18 -0.71
C SER A 319 -31.27 -4.70 0.41
N SER A 320 -31.04 -5.51 1.46
CA SER A 320 -30.09 -5.17 2.53
C SER A 320 -28.63 -5.10 2.06
N TYR A 321 -28.25 -5.88 1.05
CA TYR A 321 -26.92 -5.77 0.42
C TYR A 321 -26.82 -4.48 -0.41
N GLU A 322 -27.84 -4.11 -1.18
CA GLU A 322 -27.88 -2.84 -1.93
C GLU A 322 -27.74 -1.63 -0.99
N GLU A 323 -28.51 -1.59 0.11
CA GLU A 323 -28.47 -0.54 1.13
C GLU A 323 -27.07 -0.40 1.76
N LEU A 324 -26.45 -1.51 2.17
CA LEU A 324 -25.11 -1.47 2.77
C LEU A 324 -24.00 -1.17 1.75
N TYR A 325 -24.20 -1.49 0.46
CA TYR A 325 -23.27 -1.11 -0.61
C TYR A 325 -23.33 0.40 -0.86
N VAL A 326 -24.52 1.01 -0.85
CA VAL A 326 -24.70 2.48 -0.92
C VAL A 326 -23.98 3.17 0.23
N ASP A 327 -24.12 2.68 1.46
CA ASP A 327 -23.43 3.28 2.62
C ASP A 327 -21.92 3.00 2.61
N PHE A 328 -21.45 1.89 2.03
CA PHE A 328 -20.01 1.69 1.82
C PHE A 328 -19.43 2.61 0.75
N LEU A 329 -20.16 2.91 -0.32
CA LEU A 329 -19.77 3.93 -1.32
C LEU A 329 -19.67 5.33 -0.70
N LYS A 330 -20.57 5.70 0.21
CA LYS A 330 -20.47 6.94 1.00
C LYS A 330 -19.19 6.94 1.83
N LYS A 331 -18.92 5.85 2.56
CA LYS A 331 -17.72 5.70 3.37
C LYS A 331 -16.42 5.82 2.58
N VAL A 332 -16.31 5.18 1.42
CA VAL A 332 -15.15 5.34 0.52
C VAL A 332 -15.00 6.82 0.10
N ARG A 333 -16.09 7.48 -0.29
CA ARG A 333 -16.07 8.89 -0.75
C ARG A 333 -15.77 9.92 0.36
N GLU A 334 -16.05 9.61 1.63
CA GLU A 334 -15.68 10.49 2.76
C GLU A 334 -14.16 10.72 2.85
N HIS A 335 -13.39 9.67 2.55
CA HIS A 335 -11.94 9.70 2.48
C HIS A 335 -11.48 10.19 1.11
N ASP A 336 -11.79 9.40 0.07
CA ASP A 336 -11.27 9.52 -1.29
C ASP A 336 -12.28 10.27 -2.20
N LYS A 337 -12.13 11.59 -2.36
CA LYS A 337 -13.21 12.51 -2.77
C LYS A 337 -13.38 12.71 -4.28
N ASN A 338 -12.30 12.52 -5.03
CA ASN A 338 -12.16 12.79 -6.46
C ASN A 338 -11.95 11.49 -7.25
N SER A 339 -11.50 10.43 -6.57
CA SER A 339 -11.21 9.11 -7.14
C SER A 339 -12.37 8.54 -7.95
N LYS A 340 -12.06 7.92 -9.08
CA LYS A 340 -13.05 7.21 -9.90
C LYS A 340 -13.29 5.82 -9.31
N ILE A 341 -14.48 5.57 -8.77
CA ILE A 341 -14.82 4.29 -8.14
C ILE A 341 -15.40 3.34 -9.21
N VAL A 342 -14.89 2.12 -9.30
CA VAL A 342 -15.30 1.09 -10.26
C VAL A 342 -15.71 -0.18 -9.52
N CYS A 343 -17.01 -0.44 -9.45
CA CYS A 343 -17.59 -1.60 -8.78
C CYS A 343 -17.68 -2.78 -9.75
N VAL A 344 -17.13 -3.93 -9.38
CA VAL A 344 -16.93 -5.08 -10.27
C VAL A 344 -17.34 -6.39 -9.62
N LEU A 345 -17.85 -7.32 -10.42
CA LEU A 345 -18.11 -8.73 -10.09
C LEU A 345 -17.93 -9.60 -11.35
N GLY A 346 -17.94 -10.93 -11.22
CA GLY A 346 -17.99 -11.86 -12.37
C GLY A 346 -16.93 -12.97 -12.38
N LEU A 347 -15.75 -12.76 -11.77
CA LEU A 347 -14.65 -13.75 -11.84
C LEU A 347 -14.98 -15.10 -11.17
N MET A 348 -15.84 -15.10 -10.14
CA MET A 348 -16.44 -16.30 -9.53
C MET A 348 -17.98 -16.33 -9.66
N GLY A 349 -18.53 -15.59 -10.62
CA GLY A 349 -19.97 -15.36 -10.79
C GLY A 349 -20.39 -13.91 -10.55
N SER A 350 -21.60 -13.58 -11.00
CA SER A 350 -22.15 -12.21 -11.05
C SER A 350 -23.59 -12.11 -10.54
N ASP A 351 -24.02 -13.05 -9.70
CA ASP A 351 -25.39 -13.14 -9.16
C ASP A 351 -25.90 -11.85 -8.48
N LEU A 352 -24.99 -11.01 -7.95
CA LEU A 352 -25.30 -9.71 -7.34
C LEU A 352 -24.89 -8.50 -8.20
N MET A 353 -24.48 -8.67 -9.46
CA MET A 353 -24.05 -7.55 -10.31
C MET A 353 -25.16 -6.52 -10.52
N GLY A 354 -26.40 -6.95 -10.76
CA GLY A 354 -27.55 -6.03 -10.84
C GLY A 354 -27.85 -5.29 -9.53
N ALA A 355 -27.52 -5.89 -8.38
CA ALA A 355 -27.64 -5.23 -7.08
C ALA A 355 -26.53 -4.18 -6.89
N VAL A 356 -25.32 -4.45 -7.38
CA VAL A 356 -24.23 -3.46 -7.44
C VAL A 356 -24.60 -2.29 -8.38
N GLU A 357 -25.25 -2.56 -9.51
CA GLU A 357 -25.77 -1.53 -10.42
C GLU A 357 -26.87 -0.68 -9.75
N ASN A 358 -27.84 -1.31 -9.07
CA ASN A 358 -28.87 -0.62 -8.29
C ASN A 358 -28.24 0.27 -7.21
N ALA A 359 -27.25 -0.22 -6.47
CA ALA A 359 -26.56 0.53 -5.42
C ALA A 359 -25.77 1.72 -5.98
N VAL A 360 -25.04 1.55 -7.08
CA VAL A 360 -24.32 2.66 -7.74
C VAL A 360 -25.30 3.71 -8.26
N GLN A 361 -26.45 3.30 -8.82
CA GLN A 361 -27.49 4.24 -9.25
C GLN A 361 -28.08 4.99 -8.04
N ALA A 362 -28.51 4.29 -6.99
CA ALA A 362 -29.12 4.89 -5.80
C ALA A 362 -28.17 5.87 -5.09
N TYR A 363 -26.89 5.49 -4.94
CA TYR A 363 -25.83 6.37 -4.45
C TYR A 363 -25.69 7.65 -5.28
N SER A 364 -25.68 7.53 -6.62
CA SER A 364 -25.55 8.66 -7.53
C SER A 364 -26.78 9.59 -7.49
N GLU A 365 -27.98 9.02 -7.36
CA GLU A 365 -29.23 9.78 -7.21
C GLU A 365 -29.37 10.48 -5.85
N GLU A 366 -28.86 9.88 -4.76
CA GLU A 366 -28.87 10.48 -3.41
C GLU A 366 -27.82 11.61 -3.28
N THR A 367 -26.61 11.39 -3.78
CA THR A 367 -25.45 12.28 -3.55
C THR A 367 -25.22 13.31 -4.66
N GLY A 368 -25.60 13.00 -5.90
CA GLY A 368 -25.22 13.76 -7.09
C GLY A 368 -23.79 13.52 -7.57
N ASP A 369 -23.02 12.60 -6.97
CA ASP A 369 -21.76 12.13 -7.54
C ASP A 369 -22.03 11.25 -8.77
N SER A 370 -21.09 11.28 -9.72
CA SER A 370 -21.11 10.49 -10.96
C SER A 370 -19.72 9.95 -11.34
N ASN A 371 -18.76 10.02 -10.41
CA ASN A 371 -17.46 9.35 -10.51
C ASN A 371 -17.51 7.93 -9.92
N VAL A 372 -18.65 7.24 -10.06
CA VAL A 372 -18.87 5.84 -9.65
C VAL A 372 -19.44 5.08 -10.84
N TYR A 373 -18.86 3.91 -11.12
CA TYR A 373 -19.09 3.13 -12.34
C TYR A 373 -19.21 1.64 -12.04
N THR A 374 -19.84 0.88 -12.93
CA THR A 374 -19.91 -0.59 -12.85
C THR A 374 -19.20 -1.26 -14.03
N MET A 375 -18.61 -2.44 -13.78
CA MET A 375 -18.09 -3.32 -14.84
C MET A 375 -18.15 -4.80 -14.43
N GLU A 376 -18.97 -5.59 -15.11
CA GLU A 376 -18.97 -7.05 -14.97
C GLU A 376 -17.77 -7.68 -15.71
N PHE A 377 -17.01 -8.56 -15.07
CA PHE A 377 -16.02 -9.43 -15.71
C PHE A 377 -16.72 -10.52 -16.53
N ASP A 378 -16.12 -10.96 -17.66
CA ASP A 378 -16.74 -12.05 -18.42
C ASP A 378 -16.71 -13.36 -17.61
N ALA A 379 -17.78 -14.14 -17.72
CA ALA A 379 -17.88 -15.46 -17.11
C ALA A 379 -16.67 -16.34 -17.45
N ARG A 380 -16.17 -17.09 -16.45
CA ARG A 380 -15.02 -18.01 -16.56
C ARG A 380 -15.18 -18.95 -17.76
N LYS A 381 -14.15 -19.03 -18.62
CA LYS A 381 -14.17 -19.98 -19.74
C LYS A 381 -13.88 -21.40 -19.23
N SER A 382 -14.47 -22.42 -19.87
CA SER A 382 -14.33 -23.81 -19.42
C SER A 382 -12.92 -24.40 -19.61
N ASP A 383 -12.09 -23.76 -20.42
CA ASP A 383 -10.68 -24.08 -20.69
C ASP A 383 -9.68 -23.35 -19.78
N GLU A 384 -10.13 -22.35 -18.99
CA GLU A 384 -9.27 -21.59 -18.06
C GLU A 384 -9.00 -22.32 -16.74
N GLY A 385 -9.54 -23.53 -16.52
CA GLY A 385 -9.32 -24.31 -15.30
C GLY A 385 -10.03 -23.74 -14.06
N LEU A 386 -9.58 -24.18 -12.89
CA LEU A 386 -9.96 -23.68 -11.55
C LEU A 386 -8.77 -23.87 -10.60
N ALA A 387 -8.60 -22.93 -9.67
CA ALA A 387 -7.65 -23.02 -8.57
C ALA A 387 -8.32 -23.60 -7.30
N ALA A 388 -7.54 -23.81 -6.24
CA ALA A 388 -7.97 -24.32 -4.92
C ALA A 388 -9.28 -23.69 -4.41
N ASP A 389 -10.14 -24.52 -3.81
CA ASP A 389 -11.52 -24.19 -3.44
C ASP A 389 -12.30 -23.38 -4.51
N TRP A 390 -12.12 -23.77 -5.78
CA TRP A 390 -12.83 -23.25 -6.96
C TRP A 390 -12.52 -21.77 -7.32
N HIS A 391 -11.38 -21.24 -6.88
CA HIS A 391 -10.95 -19.87 -7.19
C HIS A 391 -10.46 -19.68 -8.64
N PRO A 392 -10.27 -18.43 -9.11
CA PRO A 392 -9.77 -18.15 -10.44
C PRO A 392 -8.29 -18.54 -10.60
N THR A 393 -7.97 -19.19 -11.72
CA THR A 393 -6.57 -19.45 -12.12
C THR A 393 -5.85 -18.16 -12.52
N TYR A 394 -4.52 -18.20 -12.63
CA TYR A 394 -3.74 -17.09 -13.20
C TYR A 394 -4.22 -16.70 -14.61
N ALA A 395 -4.63 -17.66 -15.44
CA ALA A 395 -5.24 -17.40 -16.75
C ALA A 395 -6.55 -16.59 -16.64
N SER A 396 -7.40 -16.93 -15.66
CA SER A 396 -8.65 -16.21 -15.37
C SER A 396 -8.37 -14.78 -14.88
N HIS A 397 -7.41 -14.62 -13.96
CA HIS A 397 -6.99 -13.30 -13.46
C HIS A 397 -6.38 -12.41 -14.55
N LYS A 398 -5.55 -12.97 -15.44
CA LYS A 398 -4.95 -12.23 -16.56
C LYS A 398 -6.01 -11.68 -17.51
N ARG A 399 -7.03 -12.47 -17.87
CA ARG A 399 -8.18 -11.97 -18.65
C ARG A 399 -8.95 -10.89 -17.91
N GLY A 400 -9.18 -11.06 -16.60
CA GLY A 400 -9.79 -10.03 -15.75
C GLY A 400 -9.01 -8.71 -15.81
N ALA A 401 -7.69 -8.78 -15.66
CA ALA A 401 -6.81 -7.63 -15.77
C ALA A 401 -6.87 -6.96 -17.14
N GLU A 402 -6.81 -7.73 -18.24
CA GLU A 402 -6.92 -7.21 -19.61
C GLU A 402 -8.21 -6.40 -19.82
N LYS A 403 -9.35 -6.91 -19.32
CA LYS A 403 -10.65 -6.21 -19.40
C LYS A 403 -10.69 -4.94 -18.55
N LEU A 404 -10.25 -5.02 -17.29
CA LEU A 404 -10.25 -3.88 -16.37
C LEU A 404 -9.25 -2.79 -16.80
N THR A 405 -8.10 -3.17 -17.33
CA THR A 405 -7.10 -2.28 -17.93
C THR A 405 -7.72 -1.43 -19.03
N ALA A 406 -8.43 -2.06 -19.98
CA ALA A 406 -9.08 -1.35 -21.07
C ALA A 406 -10.18 -0.40 -20.58
N PHE A 407 -11.01 -0.84 -19.63
CA PHE A 407 -12.06 -0.02 -19.01
C PHE A 407 -11.47 1.22 -18.31
N ILE A 408 -10.40 1.05 -17.52
CA ILE A 408 -9.73 2.15 -16.83
C ILE A 408 -9.04 3.10 -17.82
N GLN A 409 -8.46 2.62 -18.92
CA GLN A 409 -7.92 3.49 -19.98
C GLN A 409 -9.00 4.37 -20.63
N GLU A 410 -10.16 3.79 -20.97
CA GLU A 410 -11.30 4.58 -21.45
C GLU A 410 -11.86 5.55 -20.40
N LEU A 411 -11.61 5.32 -19.12
CA LEU A 411 -12.13 6.11 -18.01
C LEU A 411 -11.19 7.26 -17.58
N LEU A 412 -9.87 7.07 -17.68
CA LEU A 412 -8.85 8.09 -17.46
C LEU A 412 -8.68 9.03 -18.67
N ALA A 413 -9.15 8.64 -19.85
CA ALA A 413 -9.19 9.48 -21.05
C ALA A 413 -10.38 10.47 -21.11
N LYS A 414 -11.11 10.66 -20.00
CA LYS A 414 -12.33 11.47 -19.87
C LYS A 414 -12.21 12.54 -18.78
#